data_AF-A0A0R1KFI1-F1
#
_entry.id   AF-A0A0R1KFI1-F1
#
_cell.length_a   1.000
_cell.length_b   1.000
_cell.length_c   1.000
_cell.angle_alpha   90.00
_cell.angle_beta   90.00
_cell.angle_gamma   90.00
#
_symmetry.space_group_name_H-M   'P 1'
#
loop_
_entity.id
_entity.type
_entity.pdbx_description
1 polymer ?
#
loop_
_entity_poly.entity_id
_entity_poly.type
_entity_poly.pdbx_seq_one_letter_code
_entity_poly.pdbx_strand_id
1 'polypeptide(L)'
;MFNNPFIVMANSVKYSNQKYFVLAHEIGHVLEHKGLAAYYVSNNVHRRKTEREADAFAMAVITNLYVEENGKLPDTYADLRYNYGLPYLGE
;
A
#
# COMPACT_ATOMS: atom_id res chain seq x y z
N MET A 1 3.52 -7.66 26.34
CA MET A 1 2.56 -6.72 25.72
C MET A 1 2.80 -6.55 24.21
N PHE A 2 3.36 -7.55 23.50
CA PHE A 2 3.60 -7.50 22.04
C PHE A 2 3.17 -8.80 21.36
N ASN A 3 1.97 -9.29 21.67
CA ASN A 3 1.39 -10.46 20.96
C ASN A 3 0.50 -10.07 19.77
N ASN A 4 0.34 -8.76 19.52
CA ASN A 4 -0.48 -8.26 18.41
C ASN A 4 0.44 -7.69 17.32
N PRO A 5 0.25 -8.08 16.05
CA PRO A 5 0.96 -7.46 14.94
C PRO A 5 0.59 -5.97 14.87
N PHE A 6 1.57 -5.12 14.62
CA PHE A 6 1.38 -3.69 14.43
C PHE A 6 2.07 -3.24 13.13
N ILE A 7 1.46 -2.28 12.44
CA ILE A 7 2.04 -1.60 11.27
C ILE A 7 2.55 -0.25 11.75
N VAL A 8 3.79 0.09 11.40
CA VAL A 8 4.38 1.39 11.72
C VAL A 8 4.38 2.24 10.46
N MET A 9 3.84 3.45 10.56
CA MET A 9 3.86 4.42 9.47
C MET A 9 4.62 5.68 9.90
N ALA A 10 5.22 6.37 8.93
CA ALA A 10 5.89 7.63 9.17
C ALA A 10 4.90 8.69 9.70
N ASN A 11 5.31 9.45 10.73
CA ASN A 11 4.44 10.50 11.29
C ASN A 11 4.13 11.62 10.26
N SER A 12 4.98 11.77 9.23
CA SER A 12 4.77 12.71 8.13
C SER A 12 3.48 12.46 7.33
N VAL A 13 3.02 11.21 7.24
CA VAL A 13 1.80 10.88 6.48
C VAL A 13 0.53 10.94 7.33
N LYS A 14 0.63 11.11 8.66
CA LYS A 14 -0.49 11.01 9.61
C LYS A 14 -1.71 11.85 9.24
N TYR A 15 -1.48 13.07 8.76
CA TYR A 15 -2.53 14.02 8.38
C TYR A 15 -2.65 14.22 6.86
N SER A 16 -1.96 13.38 6.08
CA SER A 16 -2.00 13.39 4.62
C SER A 16 -2.98 12.33 4.10
N ASN A 17 -3.45 12.48 2.87
CA ASN A 17 -4.17 11.41 2.16
C ASN A 17 -3.24 10.25 1.78
N GLN A 18 -1.92 10.49 1.73
CA GLN A 18 -0.93 9.42 1.52
C GLN A 18 -1.01 8.29 2.54
N LYS A 19 -1.58 8.52 3.73
CA LYS A 19 -1.78 7.47 4.74
C LYS A 19 -2.58 6.29 4.20
N TYR A 20 -3.52 6.51 3.29
CA TYR A 20 -4.36 5.44 2.75
C TYR A 20 -3.54 4.48 1.89
N PHE A 21 -2.83 5.01 0.89
CA PHE A 21 -1.97 4.22 0.03
C PHE A 21 -0.84 3.53 0.82
N VAL A 22 -0.14 4.27 1.69
CA VAL A 22 0.95 3.71 2.51
C VAL A 22 0.45 2.57 3.40
N LEU A 23 -0.68 2.75 4.09
CA LEU A 23 -1.23 1.67 4.92
C LEU A 23 -1.62 0.44 4.10
N ALA A 24 -2.25 0.64 2.93
CA ALA A 24 -2.62 -0.46 2.05
C ALA A 24 -1.39 -1.23 1.54
N HIS A 25 -0.29 -0.52 1.24
CA HIS A 25 0.98 -1.10 0.85
C HIS A 25 1.59 -1.96 1.98
N GLU A 26 1.65 -1.44 3.22
CA GLU A 26 2.14 -2.20 4.37
C GLU A 26 1.26 -3.43 4.69
N ILE A 27 -0.06 -3.32 4.51
CA ILE A 27 -0.96 -4.47 4.60
C ILE A 27 -0.63 -5.51 3.53
N GLY A 28 -0.32 -5.08 2.30
CA GLY A 28 0.13 -5.94 1.21
C GLY A 28 1.35 -6.76 1.61
N HIS A 29 2.38 -6.14 2.18
CA HIS A 29 3.52 -6.86 2.75
C HIS A 29 3.11 -7.87 3.82
N VAL A 30 2.24 -7.48 4.74
CA VAL A 30 1.81 -8.36 5.84
C VAL A 30 1.00 -9.54 5.33
N LEU A 31 0.23 -9.44 4.25
CA LEU A 31 -0.61 -10.51 3.74
C LEU A 31 0.13 -11.42 2.75
N GLU A 32 0.80 -10.83 1.77
CA GLU A 32 1.45 -11.55 0.68
C GLU A 32 2.77 -12.20 1.12
N HIS A 33 3.43 -11.65 2.15
CA HIS A 33 4.78 -12.07 2.56
C HIS A 33 4.83 -12.75 3.94
N LYS A 34 3.71 -13.27 4.46
CA LYS A 34 3.66 -14.08 5.71
C LYS A 34 4.55 -15.32 5.58
N GLY A 35 5.76 -15.24 6.14
CA GLY A 35 6.74 -16.33 6.18
C GLY A 35 8.14 -15.95 5.68
N LEU A 36 8.31 -14.76 5.08
CA LEU A 36 9.60 -14.32 4.51
C LEU A 36 10.56 -13.68 5.53
N ALA A 37 10.36 -13.94 6.84
CA ALA A 37 11.39 -13.65 7.85
C ALA A 37 12.72 -14.38 7.55
N ALA A 38 12.70 -15.44 6.73
CA ALA A 38 13.89 -16.15 6.24
C ALA A 38 14.59 -15.50 5.02
N TYR A 39 14.01 -14.45 4.41
CA TYR A 39 14.48 -13.87 3.13
C TYR A 39 15.24 -12.55 3.29
N TYR A 40 15.72 -12.26 4.50
CA TYR A 40 16.74 -11.23 4.73
C TYR A 40 18.05 -11.50 3.96
N VAL A 41 18.19 -12.66 3.32
CA VAL A 41 19.28 -12.98 2.38
C VAL A 41 18.96 -12.45 0.97
N SER A 42 18.98 -11.12 0.87
CA SER A 42 19.54 -10.32 -0.24
C SER A 42 19.50 -10.91 -1.66
N ASN A 43 18.48 -10.50 -2.44
CA ASN A 43 18.70 -10.17 -3.85
C ASN A 43 17.76 -9.02 -4.24
N ASN A 44 18.31 -7.97 -4.89
CA ASN A 44 17.58 -6.78 -5.33
C ASN A 44 16.36 -7.11 -6.19
N VAL A 45 16.41 -8.23 -6.93
CA VAL A 45 15.31 -8.72 -7.76
C VAL A 45 14.10 -9.12 -6.90
N HIS A 46 14.33 -9.83 -5.80
CA HIS A 46 13.26 -10.28 -4.90
C HIS A 46 12.61 -9.08 -4.20
N ARG A 47 13.42 -8.15 -3.68
CA ARG A 47 12.90 -6.90 -3.11
C ARG A 47 12.04 -6.13 -4.12
N ARG A 48 12.54 -5.92 -5.34
CA ARG A 48 11.76 -5.23 -6.39
C ARG A 48 10.45 -5.93 -6.72
N LYS A 49 10.41 -7.27 -6.63
CA LYS A 49 9.19 -8.04 -6.83
C LYS A 49 8.21 -7.84 -5.67
N THR A 50 8.67 -7.92 -4.43
CA THR A 50 7.82 -7.75 -3.25
C THR A 50 7.23 -6.33 -3.16
N GLU A 51 8.01 -5.29 -3.46
CA GLU A 51 7.49 -3.91 -3.53
C GLU A 51 6.40 -3.77 -4.60
N ARG A 52 6.62 -4.34 -5.81
CA ARG A 52 5.64 -4.29 -6.90
C ARG A 52 4.35 -5.03 -6.57
N GLU A 53 4.45 -6.14 -5.86
CA GLU A 53 3.28 -6.91 -5.38
C GLU A 53 2.50 -6.10 -4.35
N ALA A 54 3.18 -5.47 -3.39
CA ALA A 54 2.56 -4.59 -2.40
C ALA A 54 1.90 -3.36 -3.05
N ASP A 55 2.54 -2.74 -4.04
CA ASP A 55 1.95 -1.63 -4.81
C ASP A 55 0.70 -2.06 -5.58
N ALA A 56 0.74 -3.20 -6.27
CA ALA A 56 -0.41 -3.72 -7.01
C ALA A 56 -1.59 -4.04 -6.06
N PHE A 57 -1.29 -4.62 -4.89
CA PHE A 57 -2.27 -4.87 -3.85
C PHE A 57 -2.88 -3.54 -3.35
N ALA A 58 -2.05 -2.56 -3.01
CA ALA A 58 -2.50 -1.25 -2.55
C ALA A 58 -3.41 -0.56 -3.57
N MET A 59 -3.03 -0.60 -4.86
CA MET A 59 -3.84 -0.07 -5.96
C MET A 59 -5.23 -0.70 -6.01
N ALA A 60 -5.33 -2.02 -5.88
CA ALA A 60 -6.60 -2.72 -5.88
C ALA A 60 -7.46 -2.34 -4.66
N VAL A 61 -6.87 -2.31 -3.47
CA VAL A 61 -7.57 -1.94 -2.22
C VAL A 61 -8.11 -0.52 -2.28
N ILE A 62 -7.29 0.44 -2.70
CA ILE A 62 -7.71 1.84 -2.79
C ILE A 62 -8.78 2.06 -3.86
N THR A 63 -8.68 1.34 -4.99
CA THR A 63 -9.73 1.40 -6.03
C THR A 63 -11.06 0.87 -5.49
N ASN A 64 -11.04 -0.22 -4.73
CA ASN A 64 -12.26 -0.77 -4.11
C ASN A 64 -12.82 0.19 -3.06
N LEU A 65 -11.98 0.79 -2.20
CA LEU A 65 -12.42 1.79 -1.23
C LEU A 65 -13.08 3.00 -1.92
N TYR A 66 -12.52 3.47 -3.04
CA TYR A 66 -13.15 4.52 -3.85
C TYR A 66 -14.56 4.12 -4.30
N VAL A 67 -14.72 2.90 -4.82
CA VAL A 67 -16.02 2.39 -5.28
C VAL A 67 -17.01 2.29 -4.12
N GLU A 68 -16.57 1.83 -2.95
CA GLU A 68 -17.40 1.74 -1.75
C GLU A 68 -17.90 3.12 -1.30
N GLU A 69 -17.04 4.15 -1.34
CA GLU A 69 -17.38 5.50 -0.88
C GLU A 69 -18.17 6.32 -1.91
N ASN A 70 -18.00 6.05 -3.21
CA ASN A 70 -18.56 6.88 -4.28
C ASN A 70 -19.62 6.17 -5.13
N GLY A 71 -19.79 4.85 -4.97
CA GLY A 71 -20.75 4.03 -5.74
C GLY A 71 -20.40 3.86 -7.21
N LYS A 72 -19.20 4.28 -7.64
CA LYS A 72 -18.72 4.15 -9.02
C LYS A 72 -17.19 4.00 -9.07
N LEU A 73 -16.68 3.53 -10.21
CA LEU A 73 -15.23 3.52 -10.48
C LEU A 73 -14.67 4.95 -10.55
N PRO A 74 -13.38 5.16 -10.24
CA PRO A 74 -12.73 6.44 -10.48
C PRO A 74 -12.73 6.75 -11.98
N ASP A 75 -12.97 8.01 -12.34
CA ASP A 75 -12.96 8.43 -13.75
C ASP A 75 -11.51 8.56 -14.26
N THR A 76 -10.58 8.90 -13.35
CA THR A 76 -9.16 9.11 -13.64
C THR A 76 -8.26 8.64 -12.50
N TYR A 77 -6.98 8.41 -12.81
CA TYR A 77 -5.95 8.18 -11.77
C TYR A 77 -5.85 9.34 -10.76
N ALA A 78 -6.15 10.56 -11.20
CA ALA A 78 -6.11 11.74 -10.35
C ALA A 78 -7.15 11.66 -9.22
N ASP A 79 -8.29 11.02 -9.44
CA ASP A 79 -9.32 10.84 -8.41
C ASP A 79 -8.78 9.99 -7.25
N LEU A 80 -8.07 8.91 -7.56
CA LEU A 80 -7.43 8.08 -6.54
C LEU A 80 -6.28 8.83 -5.87
N ARG A 81 -5.46 9.52 -6.66
CA ARG A 81 -4.30 10.27 -6.17
C ARG A 81 -4.67 11.40 -5.20
N TYR A 82 -5.65 12.23 -5.54
CA TYR A 82 -6.01 13.36 -4.68
C TYR A 82 -6.71 12.92 -3.40
N ASN A 83 -7.58 11.91 -3.47
CA ASN A 83 -8.39 11.48 -2.33
C ASN A 83 -7.66 10.46 -1.44
N TYR A 84 -6.79 9.63 -2.00
CA TYR A 84 -6.15 8.51 -1.29
C TYR A 84 -4.61 8.51 -1.38
N GLY A 85 -4.04 9.55 -1.97
CA GLY A 85 -2.60 9.82 -1.91
C GLY A 85 -1.71 8.84 -2.67
N LEU A 86 -2.21 8.27 -3.77
CA LEU A 86 -1.39 7.47 -4.69
C LEU A 86 -0.15 8.26 -5.20
N PRO A 87 0.95 7.57 -5.52
CA PRO A 87 2.17 8.20 -6.02
C PRO A 87 1.96 8.86 -7.40
N TYR A 88 2.91 9.65 -7.86
CA TYR A 88 2.90 10.06 -9.27
C TYR A 88 3.32 8.89 -10.17
N LEU A 89 2.68 8.75 -11.33
CA LEU A 89 3.12 7.77 -12.32
C LEU A 89 4.45 8.23 -12.92
N GLY A 90 5.47 7.38 -12.86
CA GLY A 90 6.79 7.65 -13.42
C GLY A 90 7.85 8.14 -12.42
N GLU A 91 7.54 8.11 -11.11
CA GLU A 91 8.54 8.18 -10.04
C GLU A 91 9.17 6.81 -9.75
#